data_AF-A0A363TB26-F1
#
_entry.id   AF-A0A363TB26-F1
#
_cell.length_a   1.000
_cell.length_b   1.000
_cell.length_c   1.000
_cell.angle_alpha   90.00
_cell.angle_beta   90.00
_cell.angle_gamma   90.00
#
_symmetry.space_group_name_H-M   'P 1'
#
loop_
_entity.id
_entity.type
_entity.pdbx_description
1 polymer ?
#
loop_
_entity_poly.entity_id
_entity_poly.type
_entity_poly.pdbx_seq_one_letter_code
_entity_poly.pdbx_strand_id
1 'polypeptide(L)'
;MGFIDSHSMMRYYIQIVIYNIDERNTITIMSPACIFCNHSDQESPLLSFQYQNEQYWICPEHLPILIHHPEQLADKLPGFQSKFVPAEHS
;
A
#
# COMPACT_ATOMS: atom_id res chain seq x y z
N MET A 1 40.14 -0.66 -24.00
CA MET A 1 39.88 -1.43 -22.77
C MET A 1 39.41 -0.44 -21.71
N GLY A 2 38.15 -0.32 -21.29
CA GLY A 2 37.01 -1.22 -21.38
C GLY A 2 36.86 -2.07 -20.12
N PHE A 3 36.50 -1.48 -18.97
CA PHE A 3 35.77 -2.12 -17.88
C PHE A 3 34.93 -1.05 -17.19
N ILE A 4 33.69 -0.92 -17.63
CA ILE A 4 32.63 -0.25 -16.88
C ILE A 4 32.09 -1.28 -15.88
N ASP A 5 32.15 -0.97 -14.59
CA ASP A 5 31.72 -1.89 -13.55
C ASP A 5 30.18 -2.00 -13.54
N SER A 6 29.67 -3.17 -13.93
CA SER A 6 28.24 -3.49 -13.99
C SER A 6 27.49 -3.42 -12.65
N HIS A 7 28.19 -3.13 -11.55
CA HIS A 7 27.60 -3.03 -10.21
C HIS A 7 27.08 -1.62 -9.86
N SER A 8 27.43 -0.60 -10.66
CA SER A 8 26.95 0.79 -10.49
C SER A 8 25.62 1.06 -11.21
N MET A 9 25.12 0.10 -12.00
CA MET A 9 23.94 0.29 -12.87
C MET A 9 22.60 -0.16 -12.26
N MET A 10 22.61 -0.77 -11.06
CA MET A 10 21.41 -1.31 -10.38
C MET A 10 20.97 -0.47 -9.16
N ARG A 11 21.34 0.82 -9.12
CA ARG A 11 20.86 1.77 -8.10
C ARG A 11 20.02 2.91 -8.65
N TYR A 12 19.77 2.90 -9.96
CA TYR A 12 18.69 3.69 -10.56
C TYR A 12 17.39 2.88 -10.52
N TYR A 13 17.00 2.41 -9.34
CA TYR A 13 15.61 2.04 -9.13
C TYR A 13 14.90 3.35 -8.85
N ILE A 14 14.41 3.96 -9.93
CA ILE A 14 13.58 5.15 -9.94
C ILE A 14 12.45 4.91 -8.92
N GLN A 15 12.57 5.53 -7.74
CA GLN A 15 11.43 5.70 -6.84
C GLN A 15 10.49 6.67 -7.53
N ILE A 16 9.58 6.11 -8.33
CA ILE A 16 8.42 6.82 -8.85
C ILE A 16 7.57 7.15 -7.61
N VAL A 17 7.85 8.30 -7.00
CA VAL A 17 6.99 8.89 -6.00
C VAL A 17 5.74 9.34 -6.75
N ILE A 18 4.59 8.78 -6.39
CA ILE A 18 3.31 9.17 -6.98
C ILE A 18 2.98 10.56 -6.42
N TYR A 19 3.16 11.59 -7.24
CA TYR A 19 2.77 12.95 -6.89
C TYR A 19 1.35 13.22 -7.39
N ASN A 20 0.47 13.65 -6.49
CA ASN A 20 -0.82 14.22 -6.88
C ASN A 20 -0.67 15.74 -6.98
N ILE A 21 -1.07 16.29 -8.13
CA ILE A 21 -1.13 17.75 -8.38
C ILE A 21 -2.58 18.16 -8.23
N ASP A 22 -2.87 19.04 -7.27
CA ASP A 22 -4.22 19.58 -7.08
C ASP A 22 -4.49 20.81 -7.97
N GLU A 23 -5.74 21.29 -7.98
CA GLU A 23 -6.20 22.48 -8.71
C GLU A 23 -5.52 23.79 -8.27
N ARG A 24 -4.74 23.76 -7.18
CA ARG A 24 -3.95 24.89 -6.67
C ARG A 24 -2.46 24.76 -6.99
N ASN A 25 -2.07 23.78 -7.82
CA ASN A 25 -0.68 23.49 -8.19
C ASN A 25 0.21 23.21 -6.97
N THR A 26 -0.33 22.50 -5.98
CA THR A 26 0.43 21.98 -4.84
C THR A 26 0.81 20.52 -5.11
N ILE A 27 2.06 20.19 -4.79
CA ILE A 27 2.57 18.82 -4.85
C ILE A 27 2.34 18.19 -3.49
N THR A 28 1.42 17.23 -3.40
CA THR A 28 1.26 16.43 -2.18
C THR A 28 2.12 15.18 -2.27
N ILE A 29 3.07 15.05 -1.36
CA ILE A 29 3.84 13.81 -1.20
C ILE A 29 3.00 12.86 -0.34
N MET A 30 2.53 11.77 -0.94
CA MET A 30 1.80 10.75 -0.21
C MET A 30 2.79 9.86 0.55
N SER A 31 2.88 10.05 1.87
CA SER A 31 3.68 9.18 2.72
C SER A 31 2.96 7.85 2.97
N PRO A 32 3.67 6.70 2.96
CA PRO A 32 3.10 5.42 3.33
C PRO A 32 2.48 5.47 4.72
N ALA A 33 1.25 4.99 4.86
CA ALA A 33 0.55 4.90 6.13
C ALA A 33 -0.29 3.63 6.20
N CYS A 34 -0.44 3.06 7.40
CA CYS A 34 -1.31 1.92 7.61
C CYS A 34 -2.75 2.28 7.22
N ILE A 35 -3.35 1.51 6.31
CA ILE A 35 -4.73 1.72 5.85
C ILE A 35 -5.76 1.69 7.00
N PHE A 36 -5.46 0.96 8.07
CA PHE A 36 -6.39 0.82 9.20
C PHE A 36 -6.26 1.99 10.21
N CYS A 37 -5.06 2.19 10.76
CA CYS A 37 -4.82 3.12 11.87
C CYS A 37 -4.05 4.40 11.50
N ASN A 38 -3.62 4.54 10.25
CA ASN A 38 -2.91 5.72 9.73
C ASN A 38 -1.50 5.97 10.30
N HIS A 39 -0.95 5.03 11.08
CA HIS A 39 0.44 5.09 11.53
C HIS A 39 1.42 5.06 10.36
N SER A 40 2.46 5.88 10.48
CA SER A 40 3.59 5.93 9.56
C SER A 40 4.60 4.81 9.81
N ASP A 41 5.56 4.68 8.91
CA ASP A 41 6.69 3.76 9.04
C ASP A 41 7.66 4.11 10.20
N GLN A 42 7.55 5.33 10.74
CA GLN A 42 8.31 5.77 11.92
C GLN A 42 7.72 5.24 13.24
N GLU A 43 6.42 4.98 13.27
CA GLU A 43 5.71 4.49 14.46
C GLU A 43 5.68 2.97 14.52
N SER A 44 5.55 2.30 13.36
CA SER A 44 5.59 0.85 13.23
C SER A 44 6.04 0.48 11.82
N PRO A 45 6.78 -0.62 11.60
CA PRO A 45 7.06 -1.09 10.25
C PRO A 45 5.75 -1.29 9.47
N LEU A 46 5.80 -0.99 8.18
CA LEU A 46 4.68 -1.17 7.26
C LEU A 46 4.99 -2.29 6.26
N LEU A 47 4.00 -3.13 6.02
CA LEU A 47 4.01 -4.15 4.98
C LEU A 47 3.19 -3.64 3.79
N SER A 48 3.78 -3.67 2.59
CA SER A 48 3.08 -3.30 1.36
C SER A 48 2.36 -4.50 0.74
N PHE A 49 1.16 -4.30 0.19
CA PHE A 49 0.44 -5.30 -0.58
C PHE A 49 -0.30 -4.68 -1.76
N GLN A 50 -0.54 -5.48 -2.80
CA GLN A 50 -1.27 -5.06 -4.00
C GLN A 50 -2.72 -5.53 -3.92
N TYR A 51 -3.67 -4.64 -4.24
CA TYR A 51 -5.08 -4.97 -4.40
C TYR A 51 -5.68 -4.13 -5.53
N GLN A 52 -6.39 -4.78 -6.49
CA GLN A 52 -7.00 -4.12 -7.64
C GLN A 52 -6.06 -3.16 -8.43
N ASN A 53 -4.79 -3.55 -8.59
CA ASN A 53 -3.73 -2.75 -9.23
C ASN A 53 -3.30 -1.49 -8.45
N GLU A 54 -3.76 -1.31 -7.21
CA GLU A 54 -3.29 -0.28 -6.29
C GLU A 54 -2.39 -0.88 -5.21
N GLN A 55 -1.46 -0.05 -4.72
CA GLN A 55 -0.54 -0.39 -3.64
C GLN A 55 -1.05 0.19 -2.33
N TYR A 56 -1.10 -0.65 -1.30
CA TYR A 56 -1.51 -0.29 0.06
C TYR A 56 -0.47 -0.70 1.09
N TRP A 57 -0.60 -0.15 2.30
CA TRP A 57 0.28 -0.44 3.42
C TRP A 57 -0.53 -0.80 4.67
N ILE A 58 -0.04 -1.75 5.46
CA ILE A 58 -0.64 -2.17 6.74
C ILE A 58 0.46 -2.46 7.76
N CYS A 59 0.23 -2.12 9.04
CA CYS A 59 1.17 -2.46 10.10
C CYS A 59 0.94 -3.88 10.65
N PRO A 60 1.95 -4.52 11.28
CA PRO A 60 1.83 -5.86 11.85
C PRO A 60 0.67 -6.04 12.83
N GLU A 61 0.33 -5.01 13.60
CA GLU A 61 -0.79 -5.05 14.57
C GLU A 61 -2.15 -5.24 13.88
N HIS A 62 -2.31 -4.69 12.68
CA HIS A 62 -3.57 -4.77 11.91
C HIS A 62 -3.52 -5.78 10.78
N LEU A 63 -2.37 -6.40 10.51
CA LEU A 63 -2.25 -7.51 9.55
C LEU A 63 -3.24 -8.66 9.84
N PRO A 64 -3.51 -9.06 11.11
CA PRO A 64 -4.51 -10.09 11.39
C PRO A 64 -5.91 -9.77 10.88
N ILE A 65 -6.30 -8.49 10.80
CA ILE A 65 -7.59 -8.07 10.24
C ILE A 65 -7.66 -8.43 8.76
N LEU A 66 -6.58 -8.21 8.01
CA LEU A 66 -6.52 -8.57 6.58
C LEU A 66 -6.74 -10.08 6.34
N ILE A 67 -6.34 -10.93 7.29
CA ILE A 67 -6.40 -12.39 7.18
C ILE A 67 -7.74 -12.95 7.70
N HIS A 68 -8.24 -12.43 8.82
CA HIS A 68 -9.41 -12.97 9.51
C HIS A 68 -10.71 -12.21 9.26
N HIS A 69 -10.62 -10.89 9.02
CA HIS A 69 -11.76 -9.97 8.92
C HIS A 69 -11.58 -8.92 7.80
N PRO A 70 -11.32 -9.34 6.54
CA PRO A 70 -11.04 -8.41 5.45
C PRO A 70 -12.21 -7.46 5.17
N GLU A 71 -13.43 -7.80 5.55
CA GLU A 71 -14.62 -6.94 5.49
C GLU A 71 -14.47 -5.63 6.26
N GLN A 72 -13.66 -5.60 7.33
CA GLN A 72 -13.42 -4.37 8.09
C GLN A 72 -12.52 -3.37 7.35
N LEU A 73 -11.89 -3.80 6.27
CA LEU A 73 -11.09 -2.95 5.38
C LEU A 73 -11.89 -2.49 4.15
N ALA A 74 -13.14 -2.93 4.00
CA ALA A 74 -13.97 -2.67 2.83
C ALA A 74 -14.12 -1.18 2.51
N ASP A 75 -14.44 -0.39 3.54
CA ASP A 75 -14.68 1.05 3.39
C ASP A 75 -13.40 1.87 3.21
N LYS A 76 -12.23 1.23 3.42
CA LYS A 76 -10.91 1.85 3.34
C LYS A 76 -10.17 1.47 2.06
N LEU A 77 -10.55 0.35 1.44
CA LEU A 77 -10.04 -0.13 0.16
C LEU A 77 -11.01 0.27 -0.96
N PRO A 78 -10.68 1.28 -1.79
CA PRO A 78 -11.53 1.60 -2.93
C PRO A 78 -11.75 0.36 -3.81
N GLY A 79 -13.02 0.05 -4.08
CA GLY A 79 -13.41 -1.13 -4.87
C GLY A 79 -13.58 -2.44 -4.09
N PHE A 80 -13.39 -2.47 -2.77
CA PHE A 80 -13.70 -3.67 -1.99
C PHE A 80 -15.22 -3.83 -1.86
N GLN A 81 -15.77 -4.75 -2.66
CA GLN A 81 -17.13 -5.25 -2.50
C GLN A 81 -17.04 -6.55 -1.70
N SER A 82 -17.70 -6.60 -0.54
CA SER A 82 -17.83 -7.84 0.24
C SER A 82 -18.56 -8.89 -0.60
N LYS A 83 -17.83 -9.78 -1.26
CA LYS A 83 -18.41 -10.93 -1.99
C LYS A 83 -18.74 -12.10 -1.05
N PHE A 84 -18.89 -11.84 0.25
CA PHE A 84 -19.32 -12.84 1.21
C PHE A 84 -20.84 -12.80 1.30
N VAL A 85 -21.51 -13.60 0.48
CA VAL A 85 -22.87 -14.06 0.78
C VAL A 85 -22.68 -15.13 1.87
N PRO A 86 -23.29 -15.00 3.07
CA PRO A 86 -23.24 -16.05 4.07
C PRO A 86 -23.77 -17.33 3.44
N ALA A 87 -23.00 -18.42 3.48
CA ALA A 87 -23.52 -19.71 3.10
C ALA A 87 -24.64 -20.07 4.10
N GLU A 88 -25.86 -20.17 3.59
CA GLU A 88 -27.00 -20.72 4.32
C GLU A 88 -26.65 -22.16 4.72
N HIS A 89 -26.33 -22.37 6.00
CA HIS A 89 -26.36 -23.71 6.58
C HIS A 89 -27.81 -23.98 7.00
N SER A 90 -28.52 -24.68 6.12
CA SER A 90 -29.80 -25.33 6.40
C SER A 90 -29.64 -26.46 7.42
#